data_AF-A0A954BET0-F1
#
_entry.id   AF-A0A954BET0-F1
#
_cell.length_a   1.000
_cell.length_b   1.000
_cell.length_c   1.000
_cell.angle_alpha   90.00
_cell.angle_beta   90.00
_cell.angle_gamma   90.00
#
_symmetry.space_group_name_H-M   'P 1'
#
loop_
_entity.id
_entity.type
_entity.pdbx_description
1 polymer ?
#
loop_
_entity_poly.entity_id
_entity_poly.type
_entity_poly.pdbx_seq_one_letter_code
_entity_poly.pdbx_strand_id
1 'polypeptide(L)'
;MQSSKSTPAPAALKTAASKAEKSRASAWLKRVSAPARRQVALAAFLQVGGHLTYGGFAVAFAFAVAAMLDGAPALPYLGAAALSGLVRAAFAALAERVGTKAGAIAVQEARKNALEGYADLGALARGAHGPGDVVSTLVDRCQNVYGYAARWSPGVVAALVAPLLLLVIVFTQSVAGGLLLAVGAPLLPVFLWLTGTETAARARAQQDSLTLLSDIFNDRLKAVGAIKVH
;
A
#
# COMPACT_ATOMS: atom_id res chain seq x y z
N MET A 1 2.11 37.57 -39.61
CA MET A 1 2.57 36.97 -38.34
C MET A 1 1.63 35.83 -37.97
N GLN A 2 1.82 34.64 -38.55
CA GLN A 2 1.05 33.45 -38.18
C GLN A 2 1.88 32.63 -37.19
N SER A 3 1.32 32.49 -35.99
CA SER A 3 1.82 31.67 -34.90
C SER A 3 1.86 30.20 -35.34
N SER A 4 3.04 29.70 -35.66
CA SER A 4 3.31 28.29 -35.85
C SER A 4 3.15 27.57 -34.51
N LYS A 5 1.94 27.04 -34.25
CA LYS A 5 1.70 26.11 -33.15
C LYS A 5 2.37 24.79 -33.53
N SER A 6 3.55 24.57 -32.96
CA SER A 6 4.25 23.30 -33.02
C SER A 6 3.35 22.18 -32.49
N THR A 7 2.89 21.31 -33.37
CA THR A 7 2.22 20.05 -33.02
C THR A 7 3.15 19.26 -32.08
N PRO A 8 2.74 18.95 -30.84
CA PRO A 8 3.61 18.23 -29.91
C PRO A 8 3.89 16.81 -30.42
N ALA A 9 5.15 16.38 -30.29
CA ALA A 9 5.62 15.08 -30.75
C ALA A 9 4.80 13.90 -30.16
N PRO A 10 4.57 12.81 -30.92
CA PRO A 10 3.67 11.71 -30.54
C PRO A 10 4.03 10.99 -29.23
N ALA A 11 5.29 11.05 -28.80
CA ALA A 11 5.74 10.52 -27.50
C ALA A 11 5.24 11.36 -26.31
N ALA A 12 5.14 12.68 -26.46
CA ALA A 12 4.65 13.59 -25.44
C ALA A 12 3.14 13.42 -25.19
N LEU A 13 2.38 13.09 -26.25
CA LEU A 13 0.95 12.78 -26.16
C LEU A 13 0.70 11.48 -25.37
N LYS A 14 1.50 10.42 -25.58
CA LYS A 14 1.39 9.16 -24.82
C LYS A 14 1.75 9.31 -23.34
N THR A 15 2.79 10.07 -23.02
CA THR A 15 3.19 10.32 -21.62
C THR A 15 2.16 11.17 -20.88
N ALA A 16 1.63 12.20 -21.53
CA ALA A 16 0.56 13.04 -20.96
C ALA A 16 -0.73 12.22 -20.70
N ALA A 17 -1.14 11.37 -21.65
CA ALA A 17 -2.30 10.49 -21.50
C ALA A 17 -2.15 9.54 -20.30
N SER A 18 -1.01 8.86 -20.14
CA SER A 18 -0.79 7.94 -19.01
C SER A 18 -0.76 8.65 -17.65
N LYS A 19 -0.23 9.87 -17.60
CA LYS A 19 -0.21 10.69 -16.38
C LYS A 19 -1.63 11.12 -15.99
N ALA A 20 -2.45 11.52 -16.98
CA ALA A 20 -3.85 11.87 -16.76
C ALA A 20 -4.66 10.67 -16.25
N GLU A 21 -4.44 9.48 -16.81
CA GLU A 21 -5.09 8.24 -16.37
C GLU A 21 -4.75 7.89 -14.91
N LYS A 22 -3.45 7.89 -14.55
CA LYS A 22 -3.00 7.67 -13.17
C LYS A 22 -3.60 8.69 -12.19
N SER A 23 -3.68 9.96 -12.60
CA SER A 23 -4.31 11.01 -11.80
C SER A 23 -5.80 10.74 -11.59
N ARG A 24 -6.53 10.32 -12.63
CA ARG A 24 -7.95 9.95 -12.52
C ARG A 24 -8.16 8.73 -11.63
N ALA A 25 -7.33 7.70 -11.78
CA ALA A 25 -7.37 6.49 -10.95
C ALA A 25 -7.12 6.82 -9.46
N SER A 26 -6.10 7.62 -9.15
CA SER A 26 -5.82 8.03 -7.77
C SER A 26 -6.93 8.90 -7.17
N ALA A 27 -7.50 9.82 -7.96
CA ALA A 27 -8.64 10.63 -7.53
C ALA A 27 -9.89 9.78 -7.29
N TRP A 28 -10.12 8.77 -8.12
CA TRP A 28 -11.22 7.81 -7.94
C TRP A 28 -11.02 6.97 -6.67
N LEU A 29 -9.81 6.43 -6.43
CA LEU A 29 -9.49 5.69 -5.21
C LEU A 29 -9.75 6.53 -3.95
N LYS A 30 -9.36 7.82 -3.97
CA LYS A 30 -9.62 8.75 -2.86
C LYS A 30 -11.12 8.98 -2.62
N ARG A 31 -11.93 9.03 -3.67
CA ARG A 31 -13.40 9.20 -3.55
C ARG A 31 -14.07 7.92 -3.03
N VAL A 32 -13.76 6.78 -3.62
CA VAL A 32 -14.32 5.48 -3.22
C VAL A 32 -13.93 5.10 -1.78
N SER A 33 -12.75 5.50 -1.32
CA SER A 33 -12.31 5.28 0.06
C SER A 33 -12.74 6.38 1.03
N ALA A 34 -13.41 7.45 0.57
CA ALA A 34 -13.82 8.55 1.43
C ALA A 34 -14.76 8.11 2.57
N PRO A 35 -15.73 7.19 2.37
CA PRO A 35 -16.56 6.68 3.47
C PRO A 35 -15.74 5.93 4.54
N ALA A 36 -14.63 5.30 4.14
CA ALA A 36 -13.72 4.61 5.05
C ALA A 36 -12.71 5.55 5.74
N ARG A 37 -12.66 6.85 5.41
CA ARG A 37 -11.60 7.78 5.87
C ARG A 37 -11.46 7.84 7.39
N ARG A 38 -12.57 7.78 8.14
CA ARG A 38 -12.53 7.77 9.61
C ARG A 38 -11.82 6.52 10.15
N GLN A 39 -12.10 5.36 9.57
CA GLN A 39 -11.47 4.11 9.99
C GLN A 39 -10.01 4.05 9.55
N VAL A 40 -9.69 4.54 8.35
CA VAL A 40 -8.30 4.73 7.90
C VAL A 40 -7.52 5.62 8.87
N ALA A 41 -8.09 6.76 9.26
CA ALA A 41 -7.45 7.68 10.20
C ALA A 41 -7.27 7.05 11.59
N LEU A 42 -8.28 6.31 12.08
CA LEU A 42 -8.19 5.60 13.35
C LEU A 42 -7.13 4.48 13.30
N ALA A 43 -7.06 3.70 12.22
CA ALA A 43 -6.03 2.69 12.04
C ALA A 43 -4.64 3.31 12.00
N ALA A 44 -4.46 4.43 11.30
CA ALA A 44 -3.21 5.18 11.27
C ALA A 44 -2.84 5.69 12.67
N PHE A 45 -3.79 6.27 13.40
CA PHE A 45 -3.58 6.74 14.77
C PHE A 45 -3.16 5.60 15.72
N LEU A 46 -3.81 4.45 15.62
CA LEU A 46 -3.45 3.26 16.41
C LEU A 46 -2.04 2.75 16.07
N GLN A 47 -1.64 2.76 14.80
CA GLN A 47 -0.27 2.40 14.40
C GLN A 47 0.76 3.36 14.97
N VAL A 48 0.51 4.67 14.83
CA VAL A 48 1.39 5.73 15.35
C VAL A 48 1.48 5.67 16.87
N GLY A 49 0.36 5.52 17.57
CA GLY A 49 0.32 5.35 19.01
C GLY A 49 1.11 4.12 19.47
N GLY A 50 1.02 3.03 18.70
CA GLY A 50 1.82 1.83 18.92
C GLY A 50 3.33 2.08 18.81
N HIS A 51 3.81 3.06 18.03
CA HIS A 51 5.24 3.34 17.92
C HIS A 51 5.83 3.99 19.18
N LEU A 52 5.02 4.68 20.00
CA LEU A 52 5.49 5.25 21.27
C LEU A 52 5.97 4.16 22.25
N THR A 53 5.45 2.94 22.13
CA THR A 53 5.86 1.83 23.00
C THR A 53 7.31 1.40 22.75
N TYR A 54 7.91 1.74 21.60
CA TYR A 54 9.31 1.44 21.33
C TYR A 54 10.26 2.15 22.29
N GLY A 55 9.95 3.41 22.66
CA GLY A 55 10.73 4.13 23.66
C GLY A 55 10.66 3.45 25.03
N GLY A 56 9.46 3.06 25.46
CA GLY A 56 9.26 2.31 26.70
C GLY A 56 10.00 0.98 26.71
N PHE A 57 9.95 0.24 25.60
CA PHE A 57 10.72 -1.00 25.44
C PHE A 57 12.22 -0.75 25.53
N ALA A 58 12.74 0.24 24.80
CA ALA A 58 14.17 0.56 24.77
C ALA A 58 14.70 0.97 26.15
N VAL A 59 13.95 1.81 26.88
CA VAL A 59 14.32 2.24 28.24
C VAL A 59 14.29 1.07 29.21
N ALA A 60 13.21 0.27 29.21
CA ALA A 60 13.10 -0.89 30.06
C ALA A 60 14.20 -1.92 29.78
N PHE A 61 14.52 -2.13 28.49
CA PHE A 61 15.59 -3.03 28.08
C PHE A 61 16.97 -2.51 28.50
N ALA A 62 17.25 -1.21 28.34
CA ALA A 62 18.50 -0.61 28.76
C ALA A 62 18.74 -0.75 30.27
N PHE A 63 17.72 -0.49 31.09
CA PHE A 63 17.81 -0.69 32.54
C PHE A 63 17.93 -2.16 32.93
N ALA A 64 17.29 -3.08 32.19
CA ALA A 64 17.48 -4.51 32.41
C ALA A 64 18.94 -4.89 32.20
N VAL A 65 19.58 -4.43 31.12
CA VAL A 65 20.99 -4.69 30.85
C VAL A 65 21.89 -4.08 31.93
N ALA A 66 21.65 -2.81 32.33
CA ALA A 66 22.41 -2.17 33.39
C ALA A 66 22.32 -2.94 34.72
N ALA A 67 21.12 -3.36 35.11
CA ALA A 67 20.91 -4.15 36.33
C ALA A 67 21.66 -5.49 36.28
N MET A 68 21.71 -6.15 35.12
CA MET A 68 22.48 -7.40 34.97
C MET A 68 23.99 -7.18 35.11
N LEU A 69 24.51 -6.05 34.63
CA LEU A 69 25.92 -5.70 34.76
C LEU A 69 26.29 -5.37 36.21
N ASP A 70 25.39 -4.74 36.97
CA ASP A 70 25.59 -4.37 38.37
C ASP A 70 25.24 -5.51 39.37
N GLY A 71 24.84 -6.68 38.87
CA GLY A 71 24.39 -7.81 39.72
C GLY A 71 23.06 -7.57 40.44
N ALA A 72 22.32 -6.55 40.03
CA ALA A 72 21.01 -6.18 40.55
C ALA A 72 19.87 -7.01 39.88
N PRO A 73 18.68 -7.09 40.50
CA PRO A 73 17.57 -7.85 39.91
C PRO A 73 17.05 -7.19 38.62
N ALA A 74 17.26 -7.86 37.48
CA ALA A 74 16.80 -7.40 36.17
C ALA A 74 15.33 -7.74 35.85
N LEU A 75 14.73 -8.66 36.61
CA LEU A 75 13.36 -9.16 36.41
C LEU A 75 12.28 -8.05 36.27
N PRO A 76 12.24 -6.98 37.10
CA PRO A 76 11.23 -5.93 36.95
C PRO A 76 11.34 -5.17 35.63
N TYR A 77 12.57 -4.92 35.17
CA TYR A 77 12.82 -4.22 33.90
C TYR A 77 12.47 -5.10 32.69
N LEU A 78 12.78 -6.40 32.76
CA LEU A 78 12.33 -7.37 31.76
C LEU A 78 10.80 -7.48 31.72
N GLY A 79 10.14 -7.44 32.88
CA GLY A 79 8.68 -7.38 32.98
C GLY A 79 8.09 -6.13 32.32
N ALA A 80 8.70 -4.96 32.54
CA ALA A 80 8.30 -3.72 31.89
C ALA A 80 8.52 -3.77 30.36
N ALA A 81 9.63 -4.34 29.89
CA ALA A 81 9.90 -4.56 28.47
C ALA A 81 8.85 -5.50 27.86
N ALA A 82 8.54 -6.62 28.51
CA ALA A 82 7.49 -7.54 28.08
C ALA A 82 6.11 -6.85 28.02
N LEU A 83 5.75 -6.07 29.04
CA LEU A 83 4.50 -5.31 29.05
C LEU A 83 4.42 -4.32 27.89
N SER A 84 5.50 -3.59 27.61
CA SER A 84 5.54 -2.67 26.46
C SER A 84 5.35 -3.40 25.12
N GLY A 85 5.87 -4.62 24.98
CA GLY A 85 5.66 -5.50 23.83
C GLY A 85 4.20 -5.98 23.72
N LEU A 86 3.55 -6.32 24.84
CA LEU A 86 2.14 -6.69 24.86
C LEU A 86 1.24 -5.51 24.47
N VAL A 87 1.52 -4.31 25.00
CA VAL A 87 0.80 -3.09 24.62
C VAL A 87 0.98 -2.82 23.12
N ARG A 88 2.21 -2.96 22.60
CA ARG A 88 2.48 -2.84 21.15
C ARG A 88 1.66 -3.81 20.31
N ALA A 89 1.57 -5.07 20.75
CA ALA A 89 0.80 -6.11 20.08
C ALA A 89 -0.71 -5.79 20.10
N ALA A 90 -1.22 -5.25 21.22
CA ALA A 90 -2.61 -4.80 21.32
C ALA A 90 -2.91 -3.65 20.33
N PHE A 91 -2.03 -2.64 20.24
CA PHE A 91 -2.16 -1.58 19.23
C PHE A 91 -2.13 -2.14 17.79
N ALA A 92 -1.24 -3.09 17.51
CA ALA A 92 -1.16 -3.74 16.20
C ALA A 92 -2.47 -4.46 15.84
N ALA A 93 -2.98 -5.27 16.78
CA ALA A 93 -4.20 -6.03 16.58
C ALA A 93 -5.43 -5.13 16.42
N LEU A 94 -5.53 -4.04 17.20
CA LEU A 94 -6.59 -3.05 17.06
C LEU A 94 -6.49 -2.31 15.73
N ALA A 95 -5.30 -1.87 15.34
CA ALA A 95 -5.07 -1.21 14.05
C ALA A 95 -5.46 -2.13 12.88
N GLU A 96 -5.10 -3.41 12.95
CA GLU A 96 -5.48 -4.39 11.93
C GLU A 96 -7.00 -4.58 11.87
N ARG A 97 -7.67 -4.75 13.01
CA ARG A 97 -9.14 -4.88 13.06
C ARG A 97 -9.86 -3.64 12.51
N VAL A 98 -9.32 -2.44 12.74
CA VAL A 98 -9.88 -1.22 12.17
C VAL A 98 -9.57 -1.12 10.67
N GLY A 99 -8.38 -1.54 10.25
CA GLY A 99 -7.99 -1.61 8.84
C GLY A 99 -8.85 -2.57 8.03
N THR A 100 -9.15 -3.76 8.54
CA THR A 100 -10.03 -4.72 7.84
C THR A 100 -11.43 -4.17 7.62
N LYS A 101 -11.98 -3.46 8.62
CA LYS A 101 -13.25 -2.72 8.49
C LYS A 101 -13.15 -1.64 7.40
N ALA A 102 -12.05 -0.88 7.36
CA ALA A 102 -11.85 0.18 6.37
C ALA A 102 -11.83 -0.40 4.94
N GLY A 103 -11.15 -1.53 4.76
CA GLY A 103 -11.14 -2.26 3.49
C GLY A 103 -12.54 -2.73 3.08
N ALA A 104 -13.29 -3.32 4.00
CA ALA A 104 -14.65 -3.79 3.72
C ALA A 104 -15.60 -2.65 3.29
N ILE A 105 -15.54 -1.49 3.97
CA ILE A 105 -16.32 -0.30 3.59
C ILE A 105 -15.94 0.18 2.19
N ALA A 106 -14.64 0.26 1.88
CA ALA A 106 -14.19 0.72 0.57
C ALA A 106 -14.61 -0.23 -0.56
N VAL A 107 -14.62 -1.55 -0.33
CA VAL A 107 -15.11 -2.54 -1.30
C VAL A 107 -16.62 -2.41 -1.52
N GLN A 108 -17.40 -2.23 -0.44
CA GLN A 108 -18.85 -2.03 -0.57
C GLN A 108 -19.18 -0.77 -1.38
N GLU A 109 -18.46 0.32 -1.12
CA GLU A 109 -18.63 1.57 -1.87
C GLU A 109 -18.22 1.40 -3.34
N ALA A 110 -17.12 0.69 -3.61
CA ALA A 110 -16.69 0.38 -4.98
C ALA A 110 -17.75 -0.43 -5.74
N ARG A 111 -18.34 -1.45 -5.09
CA ARG A 111 -19.42 -2.26 -5.69
C ARG A 111 -20.67 -1.44 -5.96
N LYS A 112 -21.07 -0.58 -5.02
CA LYS A 112 -22.22 0.32 -5.19
C LYS A 112 -22.02 1.24 -6.41
N ASN A 113 -20.87 1.91 -6.49
CA ASN A 113 -20.54 2.78 -7.62
C ASN A 113 -20.49 2.03 -8.96
N ALA A 114 -20.01 0.79 -8.96
CA ALA A 114 -20.00 -0.04 -10.16
C ALA A 114 -21.42 -0.44 -10.62
N LEU A 115 -22.30 -0.78 -9.67
CA LEU A 115 -23.71 -1.11 -9.98
C LEU A 115 -24.49 0.11 -10.47
N GLU A 116 -24.34 1.26 -9.81
CA GLU A 116 -24.96 2.52 -10.24
C GLU A 116 -24.47 2.92 -11.63
N GLY A 117 -23.16 2.88 -11.85
CA GLY A 117 -22.57 3.14 -13.16
C GLY A 117 -23.10 2.20 -14.25
N TYR A 118 -23.33 0.92 -13.93
CA TYR A 118 -23.91 -0.02 -14.89
C TYR A 118 -25.41 0.21 -15.12
N ALA A 119 -26.16 0.60 -14.09
CA ALA A 119 -27.57 0.93 -14.20
C ALA A 119 -27.81 2.16 -15.11
N ASP A 120 -26.91 3.15 -15.02
CA ASP A 120 -26.94 4.39 -15.79
C ASP A 120 -26.51 4.22 -17.26
N LEU A 121 -25.93 3.07 -17.63
CA LEU A 121 -25.60 2.77 -19.03
C LEU A 121 -26.86 2.55 -19.87
N GLY A 122 -26.93 3.21 -21.03
CA GLY A 122 -27.97 2.96 -22.03
C GLY A 122 -27.93 1.51 -22.57
N ALA A 123 -29.05 1.03 -23.12
CA ALA A 123 -29.21 -0.37 -23.58
C ALA A 123 -28.12 -0.84 -24.56
N LEU A 124 -27.68 0.04 -25.47
CA LEU A 124 -26.60 -0.24 -26.42
C LEU A 124 -25.24 -0.44 -25.73
N ALA A 125 -24.92 0.36 -24.70
CA ALA A 125 -23.68 0.24 -23.95
C ALA A 125 -23.68 -0.99 -23.03
N ARG A 126 -24.84 -1.35 -22.46
CA ARG A 126 -24.97 -2.59 -21.67
C ARG A 126 -24.78 -3.85 -22.52
N GLY A 127 -25.28 -3.87 -23.75
CA GLY A 127 -25.09 -4.98 -24.69
C GLY A 127 -23.63 -5.20 -25.12
N ALA A 128 -22.78 -4.17 -25.02
CA ALA A 128 -21.35 -4.27 -25.30
C ALA A 128 -20.56 -4.97 -24.18
N HIS A 129 -21.10 -5.05 -22.97
CA HIS A 129 -20.49 -5.75 -21.84
C HIS A 129 -21.09 -7.15 -21.70
N GLY A 130 -20.27 -8.18 -21.88
CA GLY A 130 -20.69 -9.55 -21.61
C GLY A 130 -20.96 -9.78 -20.11
N PRO A 131 -21.86 -10.72 -19.73
CA PRO A 131 -22.17 -11.00 -18.33
C PRO A 131 -20.93 -11.30 -17.46
N GLY A 132 -19.90 -11.94 -18.05
CA GLY A 132 -18.64 -12.22 -17.37
C GLY A 132 -17.78 -10.99 -17.08
N ASP A 133 -17.84 -9.94 -17.90
CA ASP A 133 -17.10 -8.69 -17.68
C ASP A 133 -17.69 -7.89 -16.50
N VAL A 134 -19.02 -7.89 -16.40
CA VAL A 134 -19.75 -7.28 -15.29
C VAL A 134 -19.44 -8.01 -13.97
N VAL A 135 -19.53 -9.34 -13.98
CA VAL A 135 -19.23 -10.16 -12.79
C VAL A 135 -17.77 -10.03 -12.36
N SER A 136 -16.81 -10.11 -13.29
CA SER A 136 -15.38 -9.94 -12.96
C SER A 136 -15.07 -8.55 -12.41
N THR A 137 -15.75 -7.51 -12.87
CA THR A 137 -15.59 -6.16 -12.32
C THR A 137 -16.10 -6.06 -10.88
N LEU A 138 -17.27 -6.65 -10.59
CA LEU A 138 -17.88 -6.67 -9.26
C LEU A 138 -17.13 -7.52 -8.24
N VAL A 139 -16.60 -8.66 -8.69
CA VAL A 139 -15.91 -9.63 -7.84
C VAL A 139 -14.44 -9.27 -7.69
N ASP A 140 -13.70 -9.13 -8.80
CA ASP A 140 -12.24 -8.99 -8.75
C ASP A 140 -11.80 -7.53 -8.68
N ARG A 141 -12.30 -6.67 -9.59
CA ARG A 141 -11.81 -5.29 -9.67
C ARG A 141 -12.20 -4.45 -8.45
N CYS A 142 -13.40 -4.64 -7.92
CA CYS A 142 -13.81 -3.96 -6.68
C CYS A 142 -13.01 -4.44 -5.45
N GLN A 143 -12.64 -5.73 -5.41
CA GLN A 143 -11.87 -6.30 -4.30
C GLN A 143 -10.45 -5.71 -4.23
N ASN A 144 -9.86 -5.32 -5.37
CA ASN A 144 -8.52 -4.71 -5.40
C ASN A 144 -8.41 -3.41 -4.58
N VAL A 145 -9.53 -2.73 -4.32
CA VAL A 145 -9.55 -1.50 -3.49
C VAL A 145 -9.33 -1.82 -2.01
N TYR A 146 -9.63 -3.05 -1.56
CA TYR A 146 -9.52 -3.45 -0.17
C TYR A 146 -8.16 -3.11 0.44
N GLY A 147 -7.07 -3.51 -0.24
CA GLY A 147 -5.70 -3.32 0.24
C GLY A 147 -5.31 -1.85 0.37
N TYR A 148 -5.87 -0.98 -0.48
CA TYR A 148 -5.61 0.46 -0.45
C TYR A 148 -6.10 1.08 0.86
N ALA A 149 -7.35 0.83 1.24
CA ALA A 149 -7.94 1.38 2.46
C ALA A 149 -7.49 0.63 3.72
N ALA A 150 -7.36 -0.70 3.65
CA ALA A 150 -7.05 -1.51 4.83
C ALA A 150 -5.60 -1.38 5.31
N ARG A 151 -4.65 -1.27 4.38
CA ARG A 151 -3.22 -1.43 4.68
C ARG A 151 -2.36 -0.31 4.13
N TRP A 152 -2.51 0.03 2.85
CA TRP A 152 -1.63 1.02 2.21
C TRP A 152 -1.81 2.42 2.80
N SER A 153 -3.04 2.94 2.84
CA SER A 153 -3.29 4.31 3.31
C SER A 153 -2.89 4.54 4.78
N PRO A 154 -3.27 3.68 5.75
CA PRO A 154 -2.81 3.87 7.12
C PRO A 154 -1.32 3.56 7.27
N GLY A 155 -0.81 2.58 6.52
CA GLY A 155 0.59 2.17 6.56
C GLY A 155 1.57 3.23 6.04
N VAL A 156 1.18 4.03 5.04
CA VAL A 156 2.01 5.16 4.57
C VAL A 156 2.24 6.18 5.67
N VAL A 157 1.20 6.52 6.44
CA VAL A 157 1.34 7.47 7.58
C VAL A 157 2.28 6.89 8.62
N ALA A 158 2.09 5.62 9.01
CA ALA A 158 2.95 4.95 9.97
C ALA A 158 4.41 4.86 9.48
N ALA A 159 4.63 4.54 8.21
CA ALA A 159 5.95 4.43 7.60
C ALA A 159 6.72 5.78 7.56
N LEU A 160 6.00 6.91 7.49
CA LEU A 160 6.61 8.24 7.56
C LEU A 160 6.87 8.68 9.01
N VAL A 161 5.94 8.38 9.92
CA VAL A 161 6.02 8.83 11.31
C VAL A 161 7.00 8.00 12.13
N ALA A 162 7.09 6.68 11.89
CA ALA A 162 7.99 5.79 12.61
C ALA A 162 9.48 6.22 12.55
N PRO A 163 10.09 6.49 11.38
CA PRO A 163 11.48 6.95 11.32
C PRO A 163 11.67 8.32 11.94
N LEU A 164 10.68 9.23 11.86
CA LEU A 164 10.75 10.54 12.51
C LEU A 164 10.74 10.41 14.04
N LEU A 165 9.87 9.55 14.58
CA LEU A 165 9.85 9.23 16.02
C LEU A 165 11.18 8.65 16.49
N LEU A 166 11.72 7.67 15.75
CA LEU A 166 13.03 7.09 16.04
C LEU A 166 14.14 8.15 16.03
N LEU A 167 14.13 9.04 15.03
CA LEU A 167 15.12 10.11 14.94
C LEU A 167 15.07 11.02 16.17
N VAL A 168 13.88 11.46 16.60
CA VAL A 168 13.72 12.29 17.80
C VAL A 168 14.21 11.56 19.06
N ILE A 169 13.82 10.29 19.24
CA ILE A 169 14.23 9.49 20.40
C ILE A 169 15.76 9.38 20.45
N VAL A 170 16.40 9.01 19.33
CA VAL A 170 17.87 8.84 19.28
C VAL A 170 18.59 10.17 19.49
N PHE A 171 18.08 11.29 18.95
CA PHE A 171 18.70 12.60 19.10
C PHE A 171 18.78 13.06 20.56
N THR A 172 17.81 12.67 21.39
CA THR A 172 17.83 12.95 22.84
C THR A 172 18.89 12.14 23.60
N GLN A 173 19.32 10.99 23.06
CA GLN A 173 20.32 10.11 23.67
C GLN A 173 21.74 10.40 23.16
N SER A 174 21.88 10.67 21.85
CA SER A 174 23.17 10.96 21.22
C SER A 174 22.99 11.77 19.94
N VAL A 175 23.62 12.95 19.90
CA VAL A 175 23.65 13.80 18.71
C VAL A 175 24.35 13.07 17.55
N ALA A 176 25.45 12.36 17.81
CA ALA A 176 26.19 11.62 16.80
C ALA A 176 25.33 10.48 16.20
N GLY A 177 24.65 9.70 17.04
CA GLY A 177 23.73 8.66 16.59
C GLY A 177 22.55 9.22 15.78
N GLY A 178 22.01 10.37 16.22
CA GLY A 178 20.94 11.08 15.51
C GLY A 178 21.38 11.54 14.12
N LEU A 179 22.58 12.11 13.99
CA LEU A 179 23.15 12.49 12.69
C LEU A 179 23.39 11.28 11.77
N LEU A 180 23.93 10.18 12.32
CA LEU A 180 24.13 8.95 11.57
C LEU A 180 22.80 8.41 11.02
N LEU A 181 21.74 8.42 11.83
CA LEU A 181 20.41 7.98 11.42
C LEU A 181 19.76 8.95 10.43
N ALA A 182 19.94 10.27 10.60
CA ALA A 182 19.45 11.27 9.66
C ALA A 182 20.04 11.11 8.26
N VAL A 183 21.31 10.71 8.15
CA VAL A 183 21.97 10.44 6.87
C VAL A 183 21.65 9.04 6.36
N GLY A 184 21.64 8.03 7.24
CA GLY A 184 21.41 6.63 6.87
C GLY A 184 19.97 6.32 6.47
N ALA A 185 18.98 6.93 7.13
CA ALA A 185 17.57 6.70 6.86
C ALA A 185 17.14 7.01 5.41
N PRO A 186 17.51 8.16 4.79
CA PRO A 186 17.21 8.43 3.39
C PRO A 186 18.12 7.68 2.42
N LEU A 187 19.32 7.27 2.85
CA LEU A 187 20.28 6.56 2.01
C LEU A 187 19.75 5.19 1.53
N LEU A 188 19.01 4.48 2.39
CA LEU A 188 18.38 3.20 2.05
C LEU A 188 17.37 3.33 0.88
N PRO A 189 16.36 4.22 0.91
CA PRO A 189 15.50 4.52 -0.23
C PRO A 189 16.25 4.95 -1.49
N VAL A 190 17.35 5.70 -1.35
CA VAL A 190 18.17 6.12 -2.51
C VAL A 190 18.78 4.90 -3.20
N PHE A 191 19.40 3.97 -2.46
CA PHE A 191 19.91 2.73 -3.03
C PHE A 191 18.81 1.88 -3.68
N LEU A 192 17.65 1.79 -3.04
CA LEU A 192 16.47 1.12 -3.61
C LEU A 192 16.00 1.78 -4.90
N TRP A 193 16.05 3.11 -5.01
CA TRP A 193 15.67 3.82 -6.22
C TRP A 193 16.67 3.59 -7.35
N LEU A 194 17.99 3.60 -7.06
CA LEU A 194 19.04 3.32 -8.05
C LEU A 194 18.96 1.88 -8.59
N THR A 195 18.73 0.91 -7.72
CA THR A 195 18.76 -0.53 -8.10
C THR A 195 17.40 -1.05 -8.54
N GLY A 196 16.32 -0.52 -7.95
CA GLY A 196 14.95 -0.98 -8.13
C GLY A 196 14.38 -0.68 -9.51
N THR A 197 14.80 0.42 -10.14
CA THR A 197 14.26 0.85 -11.45
C THR A 197 14.67 -0.10 -12.57
N GLU A 198 15.96 -0.42 -12.64
CA GLU A 198 16.52 -1.35 -13.62
C GLU A 198 16.03 -2.79 -13.39
N THR A 199 15.99 -3.23 -12.14
CA THR A 199 15.46 -4.56 -11.79
C THR A 199 13.97 -4.67 -12.11
N ALA A 200 13.18 -3.64 -11.84
CA ALA A 200 11.76 -3.61 -12.18
C ALA A 200 11.52 -3.62 -13.70
N ALA A 201 12.39 -2.98 -14.49
CA ALA A 201 12.28 -3.02 -15.96
C ALA A 201 12.48 -4.45 -16.49
N ARG A 202 13.49 -5.17 -15.99
CA ARG A 202 13.75 -6.57 -16.38
C ARG A 202 12.64 -7.51 -15.92
N ALA A 203 12.16 -7.35 -14.69
CA ALA A 203 11.05 -8.15 -14.16
C ALA A 203 9.76 -7.96 -14.98
N ARG A 204 9.44 -6.73 -15.40
CA ARG A 204 8.28 -6.45 -16.27
C ARG A 204 8.41 -7.13 -17.62
N ALA A 205 9.58 -7.03 -18.26
CA ALA A 205 9.81 -7.71 -19.55
C ALA A 205 9.64 -9.24 -19.45
N GLN A 206 10.09 -9.84 -18.34
CA GLN A 206 9.87 -11.25 -18.07
C GLN A 206 8.38 -11.58 -17.86
N GLN A 207 7.67 -10.73 -17.11
CA GLN A 207 6.25 -10.92 -16.86
C GLN A 207 5.41 -10.79 -18.13
N ASP A 208 5.70 -9.80 -18.99
CA ASP A 208 5.04 -9.63 -20.29
C ASP A 208 5.21 -10.86 -21.19
N SER A 209 6.40 -11.47 -21.17
CA SER A 209 6.68 -12.71 -21.91
C SER A 209 5.86 -13.89 -21.40
N LEU A 210 5.68 -14.00 -20.08
CA LEU A 210 4.85 -15.04 -19.47
C LEU A 210 3.36 -14.85 -19.76
N THR A 211 2.89 -13.60 -19.79
CA THR A 211 1.50 -13.28 -20.17
C THR A 211 1.23 -13.69 -21.60
N LEU A 212 2.11 -13.35 -22.54
CA LEU A 212 1.98 -13.74 -23.95
C LEU A 212 1.94 -15.27 -24.13
N LEU A 213 2.80 -16.01 -23.43
CA LEU A 213 2.79 -17.47 -23.47
C LEU A 213 1.48 -18.05 -22.94
N SER A 214 0.95 -17.48 -21.85
CA SER A 214 -0.32 -17.89 -21.25
C SER A 214 -1.49 -17.66 -22.20
N ASP A 215 -1.48 -16.53 -22.91
CA ASP A 215 -2.52 -16.18 -23.89
C ASP A 215 -2.49 -17.15 -25.08
N ILE A 216 -1.31 -17.41 -25.65
CA ILE A 216 -1.15 -18.38 -26.74
C ILE A 216 -1.59 -19.78 -26.28
N PHE A 217 -1.21 -20.21 -25.07
CA PHE A 217 -1.61 -21.50 -24.55
C PHE A 217 -3.14 -21.61 -24.37
N ASN A 218 -3.77 -20.56 -23.86
CA ASN A 218 -5.23 -20.49 -23.72
C ASN A 218 -5.95 -20.56 -25.07
N ASP A 219 -5.42 -19.88 -26.09
CA ASP A 219 -5.95 -19.93 -27.46
C ASP A 219 -5.82 -21.33 -28.07
N ARG A 220 -4.68 -22.01 -27.83
CA ARG A 220 -4.47 -23.40 -28.27
C ARG A 220 -5.41 -24.38 -27.54
N LEU A 221 -5.63 -24.21 -26.24
CA LEU A 221 -6.58 -25.04 -25.48
C LEU A 221 -8.01 -24.91 -26.02
N LYS A 222 -8.46 -23.69 -26.31
CA LYS A 222 -9.79 -23.44 -26.90
C LYS A 222 -9.92 -24.06 -28.29
N ALA A 223 -8.87 -24.02 -29.10
CA ALA A 223 -8.86 -24.63 -30.44
C ALA A 223 -8.99 -26.17 -30.39
N VAL A 224 -8.38 -26.84 -29.41
CA VAL A 224 -8.50 -28.31 -29.24
C VAL A 224 -9.91 -28.73 -28.82
N GLY A 225 -10.62 -27.91 -28.03
CA GLY A 225 -12.02 -28.16 -27.67
C GLY A 225 -12.99 -28.08 -28.85
N ALA A 226 -12.71 -27.23 -29.83
CA ALA A 226 -13.56 -27.07 -31.02
C ALA A 226 -13.48 -28.25 -32.01
N ILE A 227 -12.40 -29.03 -31.98
CA ILE A 227 -12.17 -30.17 -32.90
C ILE A 227 -12.90 -31.45 -32.43
N LYS A 228 -13.39 -31.49 -31.19
CA LYS A 228 -14.05 -32.68 -30.61
C LYS A 228 -15.58 -32.74 -30.83
N VAL A 229 -16.15 -31.81 -31.59
CA VAL A 229 -17.61 -31.72 -31.86
C VAL A 229 -17.95 -31.99 -33.35
N HIS A 230 -16.95 -32.37 -34.15
CA HIS A 230 -17.12 -32.94 -35.49
C HIS A 230 -16.34 -34.25 -35.58
#